data_AF-A0AAU5K1X3-F1
#
_entry.id   AF-A0AAU5K1X3-F1
#
_cell.length_a   1.000
_cell.length_b   1.000
_cell.length_c   1.000
_cell.angle_alpha   90.00
_cell.angle_beta   90.00
_cell.angle_gamma   90.00
#
_symmetry.space_group_name_H-M   'P 1'
#
loop_
_entity.id
_entity.type
_entity.pdbx_description
1 polymer ?
#
loop_
_entity_poly.entity_id
_entity_poly.type
_entity_poly.pdbx_seq_one_letter_code
_entity_poly.pdbx_strand_id
1 'polypeptide(L)'
;MTDIVDAAWHKVLTTYGEPSRPEESPLRKPFASLVRVAHAEPLLRQLSPWIGMWELHFSRCTEMEYTWDIPYIGTLRDGWYYVEGPSRSSPRIAETDSAQAAVAMVIDRLPPGCGPAFIGNAGELAAYEKARDRR
;
A
#
# COMPACT_ATOMS: atom_id res chain seq x y z
N MET A 1 10.07 16.24 -13.57
CA MET A 1 10.24 14.78 -13.41
C MET A 1 8.94 14.29 -12.80
N THR A 2 8.02 13.77 -13.61
CA THR A 2 6.80 13.13 -13.12
C THR A 2 7.24 12.05 -12.15
N ASP A 3 6.90 12.22 -10.87
CA ASP A 3 7.36 11.36 -9.78
C ASP A 3 6.92 9.92 -10.07
N ILE A 4 7.86 8.97 -10.03
CA ILE A 4 7.59 7.54 -10.32
C ILE A 4 6.49 7.02 -9.40
N VAL A 5 6.43 7.53 -8.16
CA VAL A 5 5.39 7.21 -7.19
C VAL A 5 4.02 7.74 -7.65
N ASP A 6 3.95 8.98 -8.12
CA ASP A 6 2.71 9.55 -8.67
C ASP A 6 2.22 8.75 -9.87
N ALA A 7 3.12 8.31 -10.75
CA ALA A 7 2.77 7.47 -11.90
C ALA A 7 2.23 6.10 -11.46
N ALA A 8 2.80 5.50 -10.42
CA ALA A 8 2.32 4.23 -9.86
C ALA A 8 0.92 4.39 -9.23
N TRP A 9 0.71 5.44 -8.43
CA TRP A 9 -0.60 5.77 -7.86
C TRP A 9 -1.64 6.08 -8.94
N HIS A 10 -1.27 6.84 -9.96
CA HIS A 10 -2.16 7.14 -11.09
C HIS A 10 -2.58 5.87 -11.83
N LYS A 11 -1.65 4.94 -12.08
CA LYS A 11 -1.97 3.62 -12.67
C LYS A 11 -2.93 2.83 -11.78
N VAL A 12 -2.73 2.83 -10.47
CA VAL A 12 -3.60 2.14 -9.51
C VAL A 12 -5.01 2.76 -9.51
N LEU A 13 -5.13 4.09 -9.45
CA LEU A 13 -6.40 4.80 -9.46
C LEU A 13 -7.17 4.61 -10.76
N THR A 14 -6.50 4.69 -11.90
CA THR A 14 -7.14 4.47 -13.22
C THR A 14 -7.61 3.03 -13.39
N THR A 15 -6.85 2.07 -12.87
CA THR A 15 -7.18 0.64 -13.00
C THR A 15 -8.22 0.18 -11.99
N TYR A 16 -8.24 0.73 -10.77
CA TYR A 16 -9.00 0.21 -9.63
C TYR A 16 -9.79 1.24 -8.83
N GLY A 17 -9.54 2.54 -8.99
CA GLY A 17 -10.16 3.60 -8.17
C GLY A 17 -11.61 3.93 -8.52
N GLU A 18 -12.07 3.53 -9.71
CA GLU A 18 -13.45 3.75 -10.13
C GLU A 18 -14.36 2.55 -9.82
N PRO A 19 -15.55 2.78 -9.22
CA PRO A 19 -16.56 1.75 -9.03
C PRO A 19 -16.95 1.13 -10.37
N SER A 20 -17.08 -0.19 -10.36
CA SER A 20 -17.44 -0.98 -11.53
C SER A 20 -18.93 -1.07 -11.80
N ARG A 21 -19.29 -1.68 -12.95
CA ARG A 21 -20.64 -2.16 -13.20
C ARG A 21 -21.05 -3.23 -12.15
N PRO A 22 -22.37 -3.43 -11.93
CA PRO A 22 -22.88 -4.38 -10.93
C PRO A 22 -22.46 -5.84 -11.15
N GLU A 23 -22.07 -6.20 -12.38
CA GLU A 23 -21.70 -7.57 -12.78
C GLU A 23 -20.23 -7.91 -12.52
N GLU A 24 -19.41 -6.94 -12.11
CA GLU A 24 -18.00 -7.17 -11.77
C GLU A 24 -17.82 -7.77 -10.36
N SER A 25 -16.61 -8.25 -10.07
CA SER A 25 -16.26 -8.89 -8.78
C SER A 25 -16.86 -8.15 -7.57
N PRO A 26 -17.45 -8.85 -6.59
CA PRO A 26 -18.00 -8.21 -5.39
C PRO A 26 -16.94 -7.46 -4.57
N LEU A 27 -15.65 -7.74 -4.81
CA LEU A 27 -14.52 -7.08 -4.17
C LEU A 27 -14.16 -5.74 -4.83
N ARG A 28 -14.67 -5.46 -6.02
CA ARG A 28 -14.25 -4.32 -6.84
C ARG A 28 -14.65 -2.98 -6.23
N LYS A 29 -15.90 -2.84 -5.78
CA LYS A 29 -16.39 -1.62 -5.11
C LYS A 29 -15.66 -1.32 -3.80
N PRO A 30 -15.50 -2.26 -2.84
CA PRO A 30 -14.72 -1.99 -1.64
C PRO A 30 -13.24 -1.72 -1.95
N PHE A 31 -12.66 -2.41 -2.93
CA PHE A 31 -11.27 -2.16 -3.33
C PHE A 31 -11.06 -0.77 -3.93
N ALA A 32 -12.00 -0.29 -4.76
CA ALA A 32 -11.99 1.09 -5.26
C ALA A 32 -12.10 2.12 -4.13
N SER A 33 -12.88 1.83 -3.09
CA SER A 33 -12.96 2.66 -1.89
C SER A 33 -11.61 2.69 -1.16
N LEU A 34 -11.02 1.53 -0.92
CA LEU A 34 -9.71 1.39 -0.27
C LEU A 34 -8.62 2.18 -0.99
N VAL A 35 -8.50 2.01 -2.32
CA VAL A 35 -7.49 2.71 -3.13
C VAL A 35 -7.62 4.23 -2.99
N ARG A 36 -8.85 4.78 -3.04
CA ARG A 36 -9.08 6.23 -2.92
C ARG A 36 -8.76 6.75 -1.53
N VAL A 37 -9.14 6.01 -0.49
CA VAL A 37 -8.84 6.38 0.91
C VAL A 37 -7.33 6.36 1.14
N ALA A 38 -6.64 5.29 0.72
CA ALA A 38 -5.18 5.19 0.87
C ALA A 38 -4.43 6.28 0.09
N HIS A 39 -4.84 6.60 -1.13
CA HIS A 39 -4.23 7.67 -1.92
C HIS A 39 -4.46 9.08 -1.33
N ALA A 40 -5.57 9.29 -0.61
CA ALA A 40 -5.84 10.56 0.05
C ALA A 40 -4.88 10.82 1.23
N GLU A 41 -4.30 9.77 1.81
CA GLU A 41 -3.38 9.88 2.95
C GLU A 41 -1.96 10.26 2.51
N PRO A 42 -1.42 11.43 2.91
CA PRO A 42 -0.12 11.90 2.45
C PRO A 42 1.04 10.94 2.77
N LEU A 43 1.00 10.29 3.94
CA LEU A 43 2.04 9.35 4.37
C LEU A 43 2.12 8.10 3.51
N LEU A 44 1.00 7.66 2.95
CA LEU A 44 0.93 6.50 2.06
C LEU A 44 1.14 6.91 0.60
N ARG A 45 0.67 8.10 0.20
CA ARG A 45 0.81 8.62 -1.17
C ARG A 45 2.27 8.82 -1.58
N GLN A 46 3.17 9.04 -0.64
CA GLN A 46 4.62 9.14 -0.90
C GLN A 46 5.32 7.76 -1.03
N LEU A 47 4.59 6.65 -0.83
CA LEU A 47 5.12 5.28 -0.96
C LEU A 47 4.69 4.68 -2.29
N SER A 48 5.45 3.71 -2.80
CA SER A 48 5.13 3.03 -4.04
C SER A 48 4.01 2.00 -3.82
N PRO A 49 2.81 2.16 -4.42
CA PRO A 49 1.74 1.19 -4.28
C PRO A 49 1.97 0.01 -5.23
N TRP A 50 1.58 -1.19 -4.80
CA TRP A 50 1.43 -2.32 -5.70
C TRP A 50 0.24 -3.19 -5.29
N ILE A 51 -0.32 -3.93 -6.25
CA ILE A 51 -1.57 -4.67 -6.08
C ILE A 51 -1.37 -6.13 -6.43
N GLY A 52 -1.91 -7.03 -5.62
CA GLY A 52 -2.04 -8.45 -5.94
C GLY A 52 -3.19 -9.07 -5.17
N MET A 53 -3.96 -9.99 -5.76
CA MET A 53 -5.05 -10.71 -5.07
C MET A 53 -6.08 -9.81 -4.33
N TRP A 54 -6.41 -8.64 -4.88
CA TRP A 54 -7.25 -7.62 -4.20
C TRP A 54 -6.67 -7.07 -2.88
N GLU A 55 -5.35 -7.14 -2.75
CA GLU A 55 -4.57 -6.51 -1.70
C GLU A 55 -3.91 -5.24 -2.24
N LEU A 56 -3.92 -4.18 -1.44
CA LEU A 56 -3.14 -2.98 -1.64
C LEU A 56 -1.93 -3.01 -0.70
N HIS A 57 -0.75 -3.01 -1.31
CA HIS A 57 0.55 -3.06 -0.63
C HIS A 57 1.31 -1.75 -0.83
N PHE A 58 2.24 -1.48 0.09
CA PHE A 58 3.08 -0.28 0.09
C PHE A 58 4.55 -0.67 0.17
N SER A 59 5.37 -0.07 -0.69
CA SER A 59 6.82 -0.26 -0.70
C SER A 59 7.53 1.07 -0.46
N ARG A 60 8.61 1.03 0.31
CA ARG A 60 9.52 2.19 0.51
C ARG A 60 10.48 2.38 -0.66
N CYS A 61 10.42 1.54 -1.69
CA CYS A 61 11.24 1.64 -2.90
C CYS A 61 10.38 1.51 -4.16
N THR A 62 10.83 2.11 -5.27
CA THR A 62 10.05 2.21 -6.52
C THR A 62 10.24 1.05 -7.48
N GLU A 63 11.37 0.33 -7.41
CA GLU A 63 11.69 -0.78 -8.31
C GLU A 63 11.27 -2.13 -7.71
N MET A 64 11.23 -3.15 -8.57
CA MET A 64 10.94 -4.54 -8.20
C MET A 64 11.97 -5.04 -7.18
N GLU A 65 11.60 -6.04 -6.37
CA GLU A 65 12.20 -6.29 -5.05
C GLU A 65 11.74 -5.26 -4.01
N TYR A 66 10.42 -5.15 -3.89
CA TYR A 66 9.73 -4.28 -2.92
C TYR A 66 10.13 -4.58 -1.48
N THR A 67 10.01 -3.57 -0.62
CA THR A 67 10.08 -3.79 0.83
C THR A 67 8.84 -4.54 1.33
N TRP A 68 9.03 -5.40 2.33
CA TRP A 68 8.00 -6.18 3.01
C TRP A 68 8.01 -5.87 4.51
N ASP A 69 8.06 -4.59 4.83
CA ASP A 69 8.16 -4.03 6.19
C ASP A 69 6.97 -3.12 6.56
N ILE A 70 5.98 -3.01 5.67
CA ILE A 70 4.74 -2.26 5.88
C ILE A 70 3.55 -3.23 5.78
N PRO A 71 2.57 -3.16 6.70
CA PRO A 71 1.33 -3.92 6.56
C PRO A 71 0.57 -3.57 5.28
N TYR A 72 -0.16 -4.54 4.75
CA TYR A 72 -1.01 -4.38 3.57
C TYR A 72 -2.48 -4.58 3.95
N ILE A 73 -3.36 -4.13 3.06
CA ILE A 73 -4.81 -4.20 3.25
C ILE A 73 -5.42 -5.02 2.13
N GLY A 74 -6.12 -6.10 2.47
CA GLY A 74 -6.91 -6.86 1.52
C GLY A 74 -8.41 -6.62 1.67
N THR A 75 -9.14 -6.80 0.58
CA THR A 75 -10.61 -6.76 0.61
C THR A 75 -11.20 -8.14 0.80
N LEU A 76 -12.20 -8.20 1.67
CA LEU A 76 -13.07 -9.35 1.87
C LEU A 76 -14.41 -9.13 1.16
N ARG A 77 -15.21 -10.20 1.13
CA ARG A 77 -16.62 -10.10 0.72
C ARG A 77 -17.37 -9.15 1.65
N ASP A 78 -18.52 -8.69 1.18
CA ASP A 78 -19.46 -7.87 1.96
C ASP A 78 -18.90 -6.51 2.42
N GLY A 79 -17.81 -6.04 1.79
CA GLY A 79 -17.24 -4.72 2.03
C GLY A 79 -16.30 -4.63 3.21
N TRP A 80 -15.90 -5.76 3.79
CA TRP A 80 -14.91 -5.83 4.85
C TRP A 80 -13.48 -5.77 4.30
N TYR A 81 -12.55 -5.42 5.18
CA TYR A 81 -11.12 -5.31 4.93
C TYR A 81 -10.40 -6.10 6.01
N TYR A 82 -9.25 -6.69 5.66
CA TYR A 82 -8.31 -7.20 6.63
C TYR A 82 -6.98 -6.46 6.51
N VAL A 83 -6.27 -6.36 7.63
CA VAL A 83 -4.90 -5.83 7.69
C VAL A 83 -3.97 -6.96 8.09
N GLU A 84 -2.95 -7.19 7.29
CA GLU A 84 -1.95 -8.25 7.46
C GLU A 84 -0.56 -7.72 7.15
N GLY A 85 0.47 -8.52 7.43
CA GLY A 85 1.84 -8.18 7.11
C GLY A 85 2.72 -7.95 8.34
N PRO A 86 3.98 -7.57 8.11
CA PRO A 86 4.46 -7.02 6.83
C PRO A 86 4.87 -8.10 5.81
N SER A 87 4.96 -9.38 6.20
CA SER A 87 5.05 -10.55 5.30
C SER A 87 3.69 -11.22 5.11
N ARG A 88 3.43 -11.88 3.96
CA ARG A 88 2.24 -12.72 3.75
C ARG A 88 2.10 -13.92 4.71
N SER A 89 3.17 -14.30 5.41
CA SER A 89 3.13 -15.31 6.46
C SER A 89 2.79 -14.75 7.84
N SER A 90 2.61 -13.43 7.96
CA SER A 90 2.31 -12.78 9.22
C SER A 90 0.86 -13.05 9.63
N PRO A 91 0.57 -13.17 10.94
CA PRO A 91 -0.80 -13.33 11.39
C PRO A 91 -1.64 -12.08 11.05
N ARG A 92 -2.95 -12.28 10.94
CA ARG A 92 -3.90 -11.19 10.76
C ARG A 92 -3.81 -10.20 11.92
N ILE A 93 -3.66 -8.92 11.59
CA ILE A 93 -3.61 -7.84 12.56
C ILE A 93 -5.03 -7.48 12.98
N ALA A 94 -5.93 -7.31 12.01
CA ALA A 94 -7.31 -6.94 12.24
C ALA A 94 -8.21 -7.20 11.03
N GLU A 95 -9.52 -7.18 11.27
CA GLU A 95 -10.56 -7.02 10.26
C GLU A 95 -11.44 -5.82 10.62
N THR A 96 -11.96 -5.12 9.60
CA THR A 96 -12.82 -3.95 9.78
C THR A 96 -13.73 -3.78 8.57
N ASP A 97 -14.90 -3.17 8.77
CA ASP A 97 -15.84 -2.80 7.72
C ASP A 97 -15.54 -1.40 7.12
N SER A 98 -14.45 -0.74 7.55
CA SER A 98 -14.08 0.61 7.12
C SER A 98 -12.70 0.66 6.47
N ALA A 99 -12.64 1.17 5.24
CA ALA A 99 -11.39 1.42 4.53
C ALA A 99 -10.50 2.42 5.30
N GLN A 100 -11.10 3.44 5.91
CA GLN A 100 -10.40 4.45 6.71
C GLN A 100 -9.77 3.83 7.95
N ALA A 101 -10.50 2.96 8.66
CA ALA A 101 -9.96 2.25 9.81
C ALA A 101 -8.81 1.33 9.42
N ALA A 102 -8.93 0.59 8.30
CA ALA A 102 -7.86 -0.26 7.79
C ALA A 102 -6.59 0.55 7.45
N VAL A 103 -6.76 1.69 6.77
CA VAL A 103 -5.67 2.61 6.42
C VAL A 103 -5.00 3.22 7.65
N ALA A 104 -5.78 3.63 8.65
CA ALA A 104 -5.24 4.13 9.92
C ALA A 104 -4.37 3.08 10.62
N MET A 105 -4.79 1.81 10.63
CA MET A 105 -4.00 0.72 11.24
C MET A 105 -2.66 0.48 10.54
N VAL A 106 -2.58 0.70 9.23
CA VAL A 106 -1.31 0.66 8.47
C VAL A 106 -0.44 1.85 8.85
N ILE A 107 -1.01 3.06 8.88
CA ILE A 107 -0.29 4.29 9.22
C ILE A 107 0.33 4.20 10.62
N ASP A 108 -0.43 3.72 11.61
CA ASP A 108 0.02 3.53 12.99
C ASP A 108 1.19 2.55 13.12
N ARG A 109 1.44 1.73 12.10
CA ARG A 109 2.48 0.69 12.05
C ARG A 109 3.58 0.98 11.05
N LEU A 110 3.60 2.18 10.45
CA LEU A 110 4.68 2.55 9.53
C LEU A 110 6.03 2.55 10.25
N PRO A 111 7.10 2.04 9.61
CA PRO A 111 8.44 2.21 10.12
C PRO A 111 8.79 3.70 10.35
N PRO A 112 9.62 4.03 11.34
CA PRO A 112 10.06 5.41 11.54
C PRO A 112 10.82 5.90 10.29
N GLY A 113 10.53 7.13 9.87
CA GLY A 113 11.17 7.71 8.67
C GLY A 113 10.67 7.10 7.35
N CYS A 114 9.47 6.52 7.32
CA CYS A 114 8.88 5.99 6.10
C CYS A 114 8.54 7.11 5.11
N GLY A 115 9.23 7.12 3.97
CA GLY A 115 8.98 8.01 2.83
C GLY A 115 9.88 9.26 2.75
N PRO A 116 9.99 9.90 1.57
CA PRO A 116 9.45 9.44 0.28
C PRO A 116 10.08 8.13 -0.20
N ALA A 117 9.40 7.39 -1.07
CA ALA A 117 9.94 6.14 -1.59
C ALA A 117 11.30 6.37 -2.27
N PHE A 118 12.26 5.52 -1.93
CA PHE A 118 13.59 5.51 -2.49
C PHE A 118 13.55 5.07 -3.96
N ILE A 119 14.22 5.83 -4.82
CA ILE A 119 14.39 5.47 -6.23
C ILE A 119 15.42 4.34 -6.30
N GLY A 120 14.94 3.13 -6.55
CA GLY A 120 15.74 1.91 -6.56
C GLY A 120 14.98 0.72 -5.94
N ASN A 121 15.70 -0.33 -5.59
CA ASN A 121 15.16 -1.56 -4.96
C ASN A 121 15.43 -1.63 -3.45
N ALA A 122 14.90 -2.66 -2.77
CA ALA A 122 15.07 -2.83 -1.33
C ALA A 122 16.53 -3.03 -0.90
N GLY A 123 17.36 -3.68 -1.72
CA GLY A 123 18.78 -3.85 -1.43
C GLY A 123 19.55 -2.53 -1.44
N GLU A 124 19.26 -1.67 -2.41
CA GLU A 124 19.84 -0.32 -2.50
C GLU A 124 19.37 0.59 -1.37
N LEU A 125 18.09 0.54 -1.00
CA LEU A 125 17.57 1.25 0.17
C LEU A 125 18.30 0.82 1.45
N ALA A 126 18.47 -0.48 1.68
CA ALA A 126 19.18 -0.99 2.86
C ALA A 126 20.66 -0.54 2.89
N ALA A 127 21.32 -0.49 1.73
CA ALA A 127 22.68 0.03 1.62
C ALA A 127 22.74 1.54 1.94
N TYR A 128 21.77 2.31 1.46
CA TYR A 128 21.64 3.74 1.71
C TYR A 128 21.42 4.05 3.20
N GLU A 129 20.48 3.36 3.85
CA GLU A 129 20.18 3.51 5.28
C GLU A 129 21.41 3.18 6.13
N LYS A 130 22.09 2.07 5.84
CA LYS A 130 23.32 1.67 6.53
C LYS A 130 24.45 2.71 6.39
N ALA A 131 24.56 3.37 5.25
CA ALA A 131 25.56 4.41 5.03
C ALA A 131 25.21 5.71 5.79
N ARG A 132 23.91 6.00 5.97
CA ARG A 132 23.42 7.14 6.74
C ARG A 132 23.62 6.95 8.24
N ASP A 133 23.34 5.77 8.78
CA ASP A 133 23.46 5.48 10.23
C ASP A 133 24.91 5.43 10.74
N ARG A 134 25.87 5.34 9.83
CA ARG A 134 27.31 5.36 10.13
C ARG A 134 27.89 6.78 10.21
N ARG A 135 27.11 7.82 9.93
CA ARG A 135 27.51 9.23 9.98
C ARG A 135 27.01 9.89 11.25
#